data_AF-A0A2N8ZIC9-F1
#
_entry.id   AF-A0A2N8ZIC9-F1
#
_cell.length_a   1.000
_cell.length_b   1.000
_cell.length_c   1.000
_cell.angle_alpha   90.00
_cell.angle_beta   90.00
_cell.angle_gamma   90.00
#
_symmetry.space_group_name_H-M   'P 1'
#
loop_
_entity.id
_entity.type
_entity.pdbx_description
1 polymer ?
#
loop_
_entity_poly.entity_id
_entity_poly.type
_entity_poly.pdbx_seq_one_letter_code
_entity_poly.pdbx_strand_id
1 'polypeptide(L)'
;MTALLQHVVPSSVSSLSRLIEEAPYLARCSDNKTAMLIRPRNYAVKWPYMQVNRKEMQAWMVFDIDHEHRPFPNPYIWQDEGLPPPNLIVRDRASNKAHLFYAIVPVCTSDRGRSKPIQYLKAIYRALALRLEADLSYSGPVAKTPFHPFWQTTELHRSVYELNELADSLELEAERPWLRQDLDVSYSRNCTLFEHTRRYAYDIVNEEREKGSYANFKRRVESFACYKNNNIVDKPPLACSEILAVVKSVSRWTWDNYFARSDCRRGVMKLDGGLSLQERQRRAARRTHNLRRAKTTRRIIGACQSLLRKKQTLTINAVARTANLCRQTVSRYVYLFEWVKSALSVSKRNGPERRGNYAVHQITAPKALYCIDLPIEQNKVVSKASFP
;
A
#
# COMPACT_ATOMS: atom_id res chain seq x y z
N MET A 1 25.69 11.49 -48.46
CA MET A 1 24.37 10.84 -48.36
C MET A 1 24.56 9.48 -47.72
N THR A 2 24.43 9.44 -46.41
CA THR A 2 24.69 8.26 -45.55
C THR A 2 23.38 7.49 -45.39
N ALA A 3 23.27 6.33 -46.03
CA ALA A 3 22.11 5.45 -45.87
C ALA A 3 22.25 4.69 -44.54
N LEU A 4 21.32 4.95 -43.63
CA LEU A 4 21.13 4.24 -42.37
C LEU A 4 20.77 2.77 -42.65
N LEU A 5 21.68 1.86 -42.31
CA LEU A 5 21.38 0.44 -42.18
C LEU A 5 20.45 0.24 -40.97
N GLN A 6 19.15 0.14 -41.23
CA GLN A 6 18.19 -0.38 -40.27
C GLN A 6 18.55 -1.83 -39.95
N HIS A 7 19.04 -2.07 -38.73
CA HIS A 7 19.16 -3.40 -38.17
C HIS A 7 17.75 -4.01 -38.04
N VAL A 8 17.41 -4.87 -38.98
CA VAL A 8 16.27 -5.78 -38.86
C VAL A 8 16.64 -6.83 -37.80
N VAL A 9 16.03 -6.74 -36.62
CA VAL A 9 16.11 -7.77 -35.58
C VAL A 9 15.37 -9.02 -36.09
N PRO A 10 16.00 -10.21 -36.14
CA PRO A 10 15.36 -11.41 -36.66
C PRO A 10 14.19 -11.83 -35.75
N SER A 11 12.99 -11.83 -36.31
CA SER A 11 11.70 -11.97 -35.63
C SER A 11 11.13 -13.40 -35.69
N SER A 12 11.89 -14.41 -35.23
CA SER A 12 11.34 -15.77 -35.09
C SER A 12 12.04 -16.64 -34.04
N VAL A 13 12.15 -16.15 -32.80
CA VAL A 13 12.51 -16.99 -31.65
C VAL A 13 11.19 -17.48 -31.01
N SER A 14 10.93 -18.79 -31.02
CA SER A 14 9.80 -19.41 -30.30
C SER A 14 9.86 -19.13 -28.79
N SER A 15 8.73 -19.21 -28.09
CA SER A 15 8.69 -19.08 -26.61
C SER A 15 9.60 -20.11 -25.93
N LEU A 16 9.72 -21.29 -26.52
CA LEU A 16 10.62 -22.34 -26.07
C LEU A 16 12.10 -21.95 -26.19
N SER A 17 12.54 -21.46 -27.35
CA SER A 17 13.93 -21.00 -27.52
C SER A 17 14.27 -19.86 -26.56
N ARG A 18 13.33 -18.92 -26.33
CA ARG A 18 13.50 -17.86 -25.33
C ARG A 18 13.71 -18.42 -23.93
N LEU A 19 12.98 -19.47 -23.56
CA LEU A 19 13.13 -20.10 -22.24
C LEU A 19 14.55 -20.66 -22.03
N ILE A 20 15.16 -21.25 -23.05
CA ILE A 20 16.56 -21.73 -22.99
C ILE A 20 17.55 -20.55 -22.89
N GLU A 21 17.32 -19.49 -23.66
CA GLU A 21 18.18 -18.30 -23.66
C GLU A 21 18.17 -17.59 -22.29
N GLU A 22 17.00 -17.48 -21.67
CA GLU A 22 16.82 -16.82 -20.38
C GLU A 22 17.20 -17.71 -19.19
N ALA A 23 17.14 -19.04 -19.34
CA ALA A 23 17.57 -19.97 -18.30
C ALA A 23 19.03 -19.74 -17.89
N PRO A 24 19.39 -19.98 -16.61
CA PRO A 24 20.78 -19.90 -16.17
C PRO A 24 21.68 -20.84 -16.96
N TYR A 25 22.94 -20.43 -17.22
CA TYR A 25 23.91 -21.32 -17.88
C TYR A 25 24.07 -22.63 -17.10
N LEU A 26 24.22 -22.54 -15.78
CA LEU A 26 24.13 -23.67 -14.85
C LEU A 26 22.76 -23.64 -14.16
N ALA A 27 21.80 -24.34 -14.74
CA ALA A 27 20.44 -24.42 -14.22
C ALA A 27 20.33 -25.52 -13.16
N ARG A 28 19.54 -25.28 -12.12
CA ARG A 28 19.10 -26.35 -11.23
C ARG A 28 18.09 -27.25 -11.93
N CYS A 29 18.16 -28.54 -11.70
CA CYS A 29 17.23 -29.52 -12.26
C CYS A 29 17.04 -30.73 -11.33
N SER A 30 15.95 -31.46 -11.51
CA SER A 30 15.63 -32.64 -10.70
C SER A 30 14.46 -33.43 -11.31
N ASP A 31 14.31 -34.69 -10.87
CA ASP A 31 13.15 -35.53 -11.19
C ASP A 31 11.87 -35.10 -10.46
N ASN A 32 12.02 -34.45 -9.31
CA ASN A 32 10.96 -33.93 -8.45
C ASN A 32 11.12 -32.41 -8.24
N LYS A 33 10.28 -31.79 -7.39
CA LYS A 33 10.32 -30.35 -7.12
C LYS A 33 11.53 -29.88 -6.25
N THR A 34 12.50 -30.75 -5.88
CA THR A 34 13.55 -30.41 -4.88
C THR A 34 14.81 -29.74 -5.45
N ALA A 35 14.96 -29.62 -6.77
CA ALA A 35 16.04 -28.86 -7.43
C ALA A 35 17.48 -29.28 -7.05
N MET A 36 17.73 -30.58 -6.85
CA MET A 36 18.97 -31.10 -6.25
C MET A 36 20.20 -31.05 -7.15
N LEU A 37 20.05 -31.10 -8.49
CA LEU A 37 21.18 -31.17 -9.42
C LEU A 37 21.45 -29.80 -10.04
N ILE A 38 22.71 -29.54 -10.37
CA ILE A 38 23.13 -28.37 -11.16
C ILE A 38 23.78 -28.89 -12.45
N ARG A 39 23.25 -28.46 -13.59
CA ARG A 39 23.70 -28.90 -14.92
C ARG A 39 23.71 -27.74 -15.91
N PRO A 40 24.53 -27.79 -16.97
CA PRO A 40 24.40 -26.85 -18.07
C PRO A 40 22.98 -26.88 -18.64
N ARG A 41 22.40 -25.73 -19.00
CA ARG A 41 21.00 -25.63 -19.47
C ARG A 41 20.63 -26.64 -20.56
N ASN A 42 21.53 -26.92 -21.51
CA ASN A 42 21.32 -27.88 -22.60
C ASN A 42 21.18 -29.34 -22.10
N TYR A 43 21.65 -29.64 -20.89
CA TYR A 43 21.43 -30.93 -20.23
C TYR A 43 20.27 -30.87 -19.23
N ALA A 44 20.04 -29.72 -18.59
CA ALA A 44 18.94 -29.53 -17.65
C ALA A 44 17.56 -29.71 -18.30
N VAL A 45 17.42 -29.39 -19.60
CA VAL A 45 16.17 -29.63 -20.37
C VAL A 45 15.75 -31.11 -20.44
N LYS A 46 16.67 -32.05 -20.17
CA LYS A 46 16.39 -33.49 -20.14
C LYS A 46 15.73 -33.95 -18.84
N TRP A 47 15.58 -33.07 -17.86
CA TRP A 47 14.96 -33.39 -16.57
C TRP A 47 13.53 -32.86 -16.50
N PRO A 48 12.62 -33.53 -15.76
CA PRO A 48 11.22 -33.09 -15.62
C PRO A 48 11.08 -31.69 -15.03
N TYR A 49 11.95 -31.28 -14.11
CA TYR A 49 11.93 -29.94 -13.51
C TYR A 49 13.26 -29.23 -13.75
N MET A 50 13.21 -27.96 -14.16
CA MET A 50 14.39 -27.13 -14.38
C MET A 50 14.19 -25.68 -13.95
N GLN A 51 15.30 -25.02 -13.62
CA GLN A 51 15.30 -23.60 -13.33
C GLN A 51 15.17 -22.78 -14.61
N VAL A 52 14.17 -21.89 -14.63
CA VAL A 52 13.81 -21.12 -15.83
C VAL A 52 14.26 -19.66 -15.78
N ASN A 53 14.45 -19.10 -14.57
CA ASN A 53 14.92 -17.74 -14.37
C ASN A 53 16.33 -17.71 -13.79
N ARG A 54 17.12 -16.72 -14.19
CA ARG A 54 18.45 -16.46 -13.60
C ARG A 54 18.28 -15.94 -12.16
N LYS A 55 19.33 -16.10 -11.35
CA LYS A 55 19.31 -15.71 -9.93
C LYS A 55 18.88 -14.25 -9.69
N GLU A 56 19.24 -13.35 -10.60
CA GLU A 56 19.09 -11.90 -10.44
C GLU A 56 18.29 -11.24 -11.58
N MET A 57 17.66 -12.04 -12.44
CA MET A 57 16.83 -11.58 -13.55
C MET A 57 15.60 -12.48 -13.66
N GLN A 58 14.42 -11.87 -13.62
CA GLN A 58 13.15 -12.56 -13.82
C GLN A 58 12.59 -12.23 -15.20
N ALA A 59 12.62 -13.21 -16.10
CA ALA A 59 12.10 -13.11 -17.47
C ALA A 59 10.78 -13.87 -17.66
N TRP A 60 10.48 -14.80 -16.76
CA TRP A 60 9.28 -15.63 -16.75
C TRP A 60 8.56 -15.52 -15.41
N MET A 61 7.25 -15.25 -15.44
CA MET A 61 6.35 -15.53 -14.33
C MET A 61 5.75 -16.92 -14.53
N VAL A 62 5.89 -17.78 -13.52
CA VAL A 62 5.39 -19.16 -13.57
C VAL A 62 4.37 -19.35 -12.47
N PHE A 63 3.19 -19.85 -12.82
CA PHE A 63 2.10 -20.11 -11.90
C PHE A 63 1.82 -21.61 -11.84
N ASP A 64 1.88 -22.19 -10.63
CA ASP A 64 1.56 -23.61 -10.40
C ASP A 64 0.05 -23.76 -10.17
N ILE A 65 -0.60 -24.43 -11.12
CA ILE A 65 -2.04 -24.68 -11.18
C ILE A 65 -2.29 -26.12 -10.72
N ASP A 66 -2.48 -26.27 -9.42
CA ASP A 66 -2.82 -27.54 -8.79
C ASP A 66 -4.33 -27.70 -8.58
N HIS A 67 -5.07 -26.60 -8.31
CA HIS A 67 -6.53 -26.55 -8.08
C HIS A 67 -7.09 -27.75 -7.30
N GLU A 68 -6.47 -28.10 -6.18
CA GLU A 68 -6.82 -29.32 -5.43
C GLU A 68 -8.26 -29.29 -4.87
N HIS A 69 -8.86 -28.10 -4.78
CA HIS A 69 -10.26 -27.90 -4.40
C HIS A 69 -11.26 -28.22 -5.53
N ARG A 70 -10.81 -28.44 -6.76
CA ARG A 70 -11.66 -28.78 -7.92
C ARG A 70 -11.55 -30.27 -8.26
N PRO A 71 -12.61 -30.90 -8.83
CA PRO A 71 -12.55 -32.30 -9.27
C PRO A 71 -11.46 -32.56 -10.31
N PHE A 72 -11.20 -31.57 -11.17
CA PHE A 72 -10.13 -31.59 -12.15
C PHE A 72 -9.44 -30.22 -12.18
N PRO A 73 -8.09 -30.17 -12.19
CA PRO A 73 -7.36 -28.93 -12.38
C PRO A 73 -7.69 -28.28 -13.72
N ASN A 74 -7.81 -26.95 -13.75
CA ASN A 74 -8.16 -26.19 -14.95
C ASN A 74 -6.98 -25.34 -15.43
N PRO A 75 -6.17 -25.82 -16.39
CA PRO A 75 -5.06 -25.05 -16.95
C PRO A 75 -5.52 -23.87 -17.84
N TYR A 76 -6.81 -23.75 -18.15
CA TYR A 76 -7.38 -22.69 -18.98
C TYR A 76 -8.15 -21.64 -18.17
N ILE A 77 -8.00 -21.61 -16.84
CA ILE A 77 -8.68 -20.63 -15.96
C ILE A 77 -8.47 -19.17 -16.37
N TRP A 78 -7.37 -18.85 -17.04
CA TRP A 78 -7.13 -17.52 -17.60
C TRP A 78 -8.23 -17.08 -18.60
N GLN A 79 -8.84 -18.01 -19.34
CA GLN A 79 -9.95 -17.71 -20.25
C GLN A 79 -11.21 -17.36 -19.49
N ASP A 80 -11.53 -18.15 -18.45
CA ASP A 80 -12.71 -17.95 -17.62
C ASP A 80 -12.66 -16.61 -16.88
N GLU A 81 -11.46 -16.20 -16.46
CA GLU A 81 -11.22 -14.96 -15.72
C GLU A 81 -10.93 -13.73 -16.60
N GLY A 82 -10.95 -13.90 -17.93
CA GLY A 82 -10.69 -12.82 -18.89
C GLY A 82 -9.26 -12.26 -18.83
N LEU A 83 -8.29 -13.06 -18.39
CA LEU A 83 -6.89 -12.67 -18.27
C LEU A 83 -6.16 -12.80 -19.62
N PRO A 84 -5.03 -12.08 -19.80
CA PRO A 84 -4.16 -12.29 -20.95
C PRO A 84 -3.72 -13.76 -21.06
N PRO A 85 -3.60 -14.31 -22.29
CA PRO A 85 -3.16 -15.69 -22.48
C PRO A 85 -1.73 -15.90 -21.95
N PRO A 86 -1.41 -17.06 -21.36
CA PRO A 86 -0.02 -17.43 -21.09
C PRO A 86 0.70 -17.75 -22.40
N ASN A 87 2.03 -17.65 -22.40
CA ASN A 87 2.84 -18.06 -23.55
C ASN A 87 2.91 -19.58 -23.67
N LEU A 88 3.11 -20.27 -22.55
CA LEU A 88 3.20 -21.73 -22.50
C LEU A 88 2.29 -22.29 -21.39
N ILE A 89 1.67 -23.42 -21.69
CA ILE A 89 0.96 -24.27 -20.72
C ILE A 89 1.71 -25.60 -20.68
N VAL A 90 2.34 -25.92 -19.54
CA VAL A 90 3.06 -27.18 -19.34
C VAL A 90 2.31 -28.02 -18.33
N ARG A 91 1.57 -29.02 -18.80
CA ARG A 91 0.68 -29.83 -17.96
C ARG A 91 1.11 -31.28 -17.86
N ASP A 92 0.75 -31.89 -16.75
CA ASP A 92 0.81 -33.33 -16.58
C ASP A 92 -0.34 -33.98 -17.37
N ARG A 93 -0.01 -35.04 -18.12
CA ARG A 93 -0.97 -35.81 -18.94
C ARG A 93 -1.95 -36.59 -18.07
N ALA A 94 -1.54 -37.00 -16.87
CA ALA A 94 -2.36 -37.79 -15.96
C ALA A 94 -3.21 -36.90 -15.04
N SER A 95 -2.57 -35.99 -14.29
CA SER A 95 -3.26 -35.17 -13.28
C SER A 95 -3.88 -33.88 -13.81
N ASN A 96 -3.55 -33.44 -15.03
CA ASN A 96 -3.90 -32.14 -15.60
C ASN A 96 -3.38 -30.91 -14.80
N LYS A 97 -2.61 -31.13 -13.72
CA LYS A 97 -1.90 -30.08 -12.99
C LYS A 97 -0.91 -29.40 -13.93
N ALA A 98 -0.83 -28.08 -13.93
CA ALA A 98 -0.11 -27.34 -14.96
C ALA A 98 0.74 -26.19 -14.42
N HIS A 99 1.79 -25.85 -15.15
CA HIS A 99 2.50 -24.59 -14.96
C HIS A 99 2.17 -23.67 -16.13
N LEU A 100 1.69 -22.47 -15.82
CA LEU A 100 1.47 -21.41 -16.80
C LEU A 100 2.66 -20.47 -16.84
N PHE A 101 3.16 -20.20 -18.04
CA PHE A 101 4.33 -19.36 -18.25
C PHE A 101 3.93 -18.06 -18.93
N TYR A 102 4.19 -16.94 -18.26
CA TYR A 102 4.06 -15.61 -18.82
C TYR A 102 5.45 -15.03 -19.04
N ALA A 103 5.75 -14.75 -20.31
CA ALA A 103 7.02 -14.22 -20.74
C ALA A 103 6.97 -12.69 -20.62
N ILE A 104 7.82 -12.10 -19.78
CA ILE A 104 7.81 -10.65 -19.50
C ILE A 104 9.12 -10.01 -19.92
N VAL A 105 9.12 -8.69 -20.09
CA VAL A 105 10.37 -7.94 -20.20
C VAL A 105 11.21 -8.19 -18.94
N PRO A 106 12.47 -8.67 -19.07
CA PRO A 106 13.25 -9.11 -17.92
C PRO A 106 13.44 -8.03 -16.86
N VAL A 107 13.06 -8.33 -15.62
CA VAL A 107 13.23 -7.42 -14.48
C VAL A 107 14.46 -7.83 -13.67
N CYS A 108 15.37 -6.88 -13.45
CA CYS A 108 16.53 -7.10 -12.59
C CYS A 108 16.13 -7.15 -11.12
N THR A 109 16.31 -8.32 -10.50
CA THR A 109 16.01 -8.62 -9.09
C THR A 109 17.25 -8.64 -8.21
N SER A 110 18.42 -8.24 -8.75
CA SER A 110 19.66 -8.06 -7.99
C SER A 110 19.49 -7.01 -6.88
N ASP A 111 20.39 -7.02 -5.91
CA ASP A 111 20.44 -6.00 -4.84
C ASP A 111 20.62 -4.58 -5.40
N ARG A 112 21.25 -4.43 -6.57
CA ARG A 112 21.43 -3.15 -7.28
C ARG A 112 20.21 -2.77 -8.14
N GLY A 113 19.25 -3.67 -8.30
CA GLY A 113 18.02 -3.44 -9.05
C GLY A 113 17.17 -2.33 -8.45
N ARG A 114 16.48 -1.58 -9.33
CA ARG A 114 15.52 -0.54 -8.91
C ARG A 114 14.37 -1.19 -8.15
N SER A 115 14.01 -0.63 -7.00
CA SER A 115 12.93 -1.16 -6.14
C SER A 115 11.56 -1.10 -6.80
N LYS A 116 11.24 -0.02 -7.51
CA LYS A 116 9.91 0.18 -8.13
C LYS A 116 9.53 -0.93 -9.12
N PRO A 117 10.34 -1.29 -10.14
CA PRO A 117 10.03 -2.42 -11.02
C PRO A 117 9.89 -3.77 -10.29
N ILE A 118 10.74 -4.03 -9.29
CA ILE A 118 10.67 -5.28 -8.51
C ILE A 118 9.35 -5.35 -7.71
N GLN A 119 8.94 -4.25 -7.08
CA GLN A 119 7.67 -4.18 -6.34
C GLN A 119 6.48 -4.30 -7.28
N TYR A 120 6.54 -3.64 -8.44
CA TYR A 120 5.48 -3.70 -9.44
C TYR A 120 5.30 -5.11 -10.01
N LEU A 121 6.41 -5.78 -10.35
CA LEU A 121 6.42 -7.20 -10.73
C LEU A 121 5.77 -8.09 -9.67
N LYS A 122 6.12 -7.91 -8.39
CA LYS A 122 5.54 -8.68 -7.29
C LYS A 122 4.04 -8.45 -7.13
N ALA A 123 3.59 -7.19 -7.28
CA ALA A 123 2.17 -6.84 -7.20
C ALA A 123 1.38 -7.51 -8.34
N ILE A 124 1.88 -7.42 -9.57
CA ILE A 124 1.27 -8.07 -10.74
C ILE A 124 1.26 -9.59 -10.58
N TYR A 125 2.40 -10.19 -10.20
CA TYR A 125 2.48 -11.64 -9.96
C TYR A 125 1.45 -12.10 -8.94
N ARG A 126 1.30 -11.37 -7.82
CA ARG A 126 0.33 -11.70 -6.78
C ARG A 126 -1.11 -11.57 -7.29
N ALA A 127 -1.43 -10.48 -8.00
CA ALA A 127 -2.77 -10.27 -8.55
C ALA A 127 -3.13 -11.36 -9.58
N LEU A 128 -2.21 -11.72 -10.48
CA LEU A 128 -2.39 -12.85 -11.40
C LEU A 128 -2.56 -14.16 -10.65
N ALA A 129 -1.69 -14.47 -9.68
CA ALA A 129 -1.78 -15.71 -8.92
C ALA A 129 -3.12 -15.87 -8.19
N LEU A 130 -3.67 -14.78 -7.64
CA LEU A 130 -4.99 -14.77 -7.01
C LEU A 130 -6.10 -15.04 -8.02
N ARG A 131 -6.09 -14.38 -9.18
CA ARG A 131 -7.11 -14.57 -10.23
C ARG A 131 -7.02 -15.96 -10.86
N LEU A 132 -5.81 -16.49 -11.02
CA LEU A 132 -5.55 -17.83 -11.54
C LEU A 132 -5.73 -18.95 -10.51
N GLU A 133 -6.10 -18.64 -9.26
CA GLU A 133 -6.16 -19.61 -8.15
C GLU A 133 -4.87 -20.45 -7.99
N ALA A 134 -3.72 -19.84 -8.32
CA ALA A 134 -2.42 -20.48 -8.27
C ALA A 134 -1.84 -20.53 -6.85
N ASP A 135 -0.92 -21.45 -6.60
CA ASP A 135 -0.22 -21.54 -5.32
C ASP A 135 0.63 -20.29 -5.05
N LEU A 136 0.21 -19.46 -4.08
CA LEU A 136 0.94 -18.27 -3.65
C LEU A 136 2.24 -18.59 -2.89
N SER A 137 2.37 -19.81 -2.37
CA SER A 137 3.58 -20.28 -1.68
C SER A 137 4.64 -20.81 -2.64
N TYR A 138 4.28 -20.96 -3.93
CA TYR A 138 5.20 -21.34 -4.99
C TYR A 138 6.31 -20.28 -5.14
N SER A 139 7.45 -20.60 -4.56
CA SER A 139 8.68 -19.80 -4.56
C SER A 139 9.86 -20.57 -5.15
N GLY A 140 9.60 -21.79 -5.64
CA GLY A 140 10.60 -22.71 -6.14
C GLY A 140 11.32 -22.16 -7.37
N PRO A 141 12.66 -22.27 -7.46
CA PRO A 141 13.39 -21.81 -8.63
C PRO A 141 13.11 -22.66 -9.87
N VAL A 142 12.57 -23.88 -9.68
CA VAL A 142 12.35 -24.89 -10.73
C VAL A 142 10.89 -24.97 -11.12
N ALA A 143 10.63 -25.07 -12.42
CA ALA A 143 9.31 -25.25 -13.01
C ALA A 143 9.27 -26.55 -13.84
N LYS A 144 8.08 -27.03 -14.22
CA LYS A 144 7.93 -28.12 -15.20
C LYS A 144 8.64 -27.73 -16.50
N THR A 145 9.53 -28.60 -16.97
CA THR A 145 10.39 -28.36 -18.13
C THR A 145 9.60 -28.51 -19.43
N PRO A 146 9.35 -27.45 -20.22
CA PRO A 146 8.49 -27.57 -21.42
C PRO A 146 8.98 -28.58 -22.48
N PHE A 147 10.27 -28.91 -22.49
CA PHE A 147 10.90 -29.83 -23.43
C PHE A 147 10.79 -31.31 -23.04
N HIS A 148 10.38 -31.59 -21.81
CA HIS A 148 10.46 -32.94 -21.28
C HIS A 148 9.25 -33.78 -21.73
N PRO A 149 9.44 -35.00 -22.26
CA PRO A 149 8.35 -35.83 -22.79
C PRO A 149 7.23 -36.16 -21.78
N PHE A 150 7.57 -36.18 -20.49
CA PHE A 150 6.62 -36.43 -19.40
C PHE A 150 5.49 -35.39 -19.36
N TRP A 151 5.76 -34.17 -19.83
CA TRP A 151 4.77 -33.10 -19.86
C TRP A 151 4.15 -32.96 -21.25
N GLN A 152 2.93 -32.44 -21.28
CA GLN A 152 2.32 -31.93 -22.48
C GLN A 152 2.45 -30.40 -22.47
N THR A 153 3.18 -29.88 -23.45
CA THR A 153 3.40 -28.44 -23.62
C THR A 153 2.54 -27.91 -24.75
N THR A 154 1.82 -26.83 -24.48
CA THR A 154 1.08 -26.06 -25.49
C THR A 154 1.66 -24.65 -25.55
N GLU A 155 2.12 -24.22 -26.73
CA GLU A 155 2.55 -22.84 -26.99
C GLU A 155 1.36 -22.06 -27.58
N LEU A 156 0.93 -20.99 -26.90
CA LEU A 156 -0.19 -20.17 -27.37
C LEU A 156 0.29 -18.98 -28.20
N HIS A 157 1.33 -18.27 -27.73
CA HIS A 157 1.91 -17.14 -28.45
C HIS A 157 3.34 -16.84 -27.98
N ARG A 158 4.03 -16.01 -28.78
CA ARG A 158 5.45 -15.61 -28.61
C ARG A 158 5.66 -14.19 -28.09
N SER A 159 4.59 -13.45 -27.86
CA SER A 159 4.66 -12.04 -27.43
C SER A 159 5.27 -11.92 -26.04
N VAL A 160 6.10 -10.90 -25.84
CA VAL A 160 6.66 -10.56 -24.53
C VAL A 160 5.80 -9.48 -23.92
N TYR A 161 5.29 -9.74 -22.72
CA TYR A 161 4.45 -8.81 -21.98
C TYR A 161 5.27 -7.71 -21.34
N GLU A 162 4.81 -6.47 -21.54
CA GLU A 162 5.18 -5.37 -20.66
C GLU A 162 4.42 -5.49 -19.34
N LEU A 163 5.02 -5.05 -18.23
CA LEU A 163 4.35 -5.12 -16.93
C LEU A 163 3.06 -4.28 -16.88
N ASN A 164 3.04 -3.16 -17.60
CA ASN A 164 1.86 -2.30 -17.68
C ASN A 164 0.70 -2.99 -18.41
N GLU A 165 0.98 -3.74 -19.47
CA GLU A 165 -0.04 -4.46 -20.24
C GLU A 165 -0.75 -5.51 -19.38
N LEU A 166 0.01 -6.25 -18.56
CA LEU A 166 -0.57 -7.21 -17.62
C LEU A 166 -1.37 -6.49 -16.52
N ALA A 167 -0.90 -5.34 -16.05
CA ALA A 167 -1.57 -4.59 -15.01
C ALA A 167 -2.91 -3.99 -15.45
N ASP A 168 -3.10 -3.67 -16.72
CA ASP A 168 -4.36 -3.13 -17.25
C ASP A 168 -5.54 -4.11 -17.05
N SER A 169 -5.25 -5.41 -16.97
CA SER A 169 -6.23 -6.47 -16.70
C SER A 169 -6.45 -6.76 -15.21
N LEU A 170 -5.76 -6.06 -14.30
CA LEU A 170 -5.67 -6.43 -12.89
C LEU A 170 -5.97 -5.25 -11.96
N GLU A 171 -6.75 -5.52 -10.90
CA GLU A 171 -6.87 -4.61 -9.77
C GLU A 171 -5.70 -4.81 -8.81
N LEU A 172 -4.69 -3.93 -8.91
CA LEU A 172 -3.54 -3.97 -8.02
C LEU A 172 -3.89 -3.35 -6.67
N GLU A 173 -4.17 -4.20 -5.68
CA GLU A 173 -4.25 -3.73 -4.30
C GLU A 173 -2.88 -3.21 -3.85
N ALA A 174 -2.84 -1.97 -3.36
CA ALA A 174 -1.68 -1.47 -2.66
C ALA A 174 -1.54 -2.28 -1.36
N GLU A 175 -0.66 -3.27 -1.36
CA GLU A 175 -0.34 -4.03 -0.16
C GLU A 175 -0.07 -3.04 0.98
N ARG A 176 -0.80 -3.21 2.08
CA ARG A 176 -0.55 -2.56 3.35
C ARG A 176 0.07 -3.62 4.25
N PRO A 177 1.40 -3.79 4.27
CA PRO A 177 2.06 -4.87 5.03
C PRO A 177 1.67 -4.88 6.52
N TRP A 178 1.29 -3.73 7.06
CA TRP A 178 0.85 -3.53 8.45
C TRP A 178 -0.58 -4.00 8.76
N LEU A 179 -1.36 -4.45 7.76
CA LEU A 179 -2.73 -4.93 7.99
C LEU A 179 -2.82 -6.46 8.16
N ARG A 180 -1.72 -7.21 7.96
CA ARG A 180 -1.65 -8.60 8.43
C ARG A 180 -1.58 -8.58 9.95
N GLN A 181 -2.72 -8.81 10.59
CA GLN A 181 -2.75 -9.27 11.97
C GLN A 181 -2.18 -10.69 11.97
N ASP A 182 -0.90 -10.83 12.22
CA ASP A 182 -0.35 -12.14 12.54
C ASP A 182 -0.78 -12.49 13.97
N LEU A 183 -1.61 -13.53 14.03
CA LEU A 183 -1.93 -14.32 15.20
C LEU A 183 -0.62 -14.91 15.75
N ASP A 184 -0.41 -14.69 17.05
CA ASP A 184 0.45 -15.47 17.94
C ASP A 184 1.92 -15.70 17.51
N VAL A 185 2.67 -14.61 17.32
CA VAL A 185 4.14 -14.67 17.17
C VAL A 185 4.79 -14.78 18.55
N SER A 186 4.62 -15.94 19.17
CA SER A 186 5.30 -16.30 20.42
C SER A 186 6.80 -16.49 20.15
N TYR A 187 7.62 -15.50 20.51
CA TYR A 187 9.08 -15.53 20.78
C TYR A 187 9.97 -16.59 20.07
N SER A 188 9.94 -16.68 18.74
CA SER A 188 11.00 -17.39 17.98
C SER A 188 12.30 -16.58 17.95
N ARG A 189 13.46 -17.26 17.95
CA ARG A 189 14.79 -16.62 17.79
C ARG A 189 14.91 -15.81 16.51
N ASN A 190 14.25 -16.25 15.43
CA ASN A 190 14.20 -15.51 14.19
C ASN A 190 13.51 -14.14 14.40
N CYS A 191 12.39 -14.13 15.11
CA CYS A 191 11.66 -12.90 15.46
C CYS A 191 12.50 -12.00 16.37
N THR A 192 13.19 -12.55 17.36
CA THR A 192 14.12 -11.79 18.22
C THR A 192 15.25 -11.17 17.40
N LEU A 193 15.88 -11.95 16.51
CA LEU A 193 16.94 -11.45 15.63
C LEU A 193 16.41 -10.37 14.69
N PHE A 194 15.23 -10.58 14.10
CA PHE A 194 14.55 -9.60 13.25
C PHE A 194 14.30 -8.27 14.00
N GLU A 195 13.79 -8.35 15.23
CA GLU A 195 13.50 -7.20 16.09
C GLU A 195 14.74 -6.38 16.44
N HIS A 196 15.85 -7.04 16.77
CA HIS A 196 17.13 -6.35 17.02
C HIS A 196 17.69 -5.75 15.73
N THR A 197 17.74 -6.54 14.66
CA THR A 197 18.33 -6.14 13.37
C THR A 197 17.58 -4.97 12.75
N ARG A 198 16.23 -4.94 12.82
CA ARG A 198 15.45 -3.82 12.27
C ARG A 198 15.68 -2.51 13.01
N ARG A 199 15.83 -2.55 14.34
CA ARG A 199 16.08 -1.33 15.14
C ARG A 199 17.45 -0.74 14.79
N TYR A 200 18.47 -1.58 14.75
CA TYR A 200 19.80 -1.16 14.29
C TYR A 200 19.77 -0.59 12.86
N ALA A 201 19.04 -1.24 11.94
CA ALA A 201 18.89 -0.76 10.58
C ALA A 201 18.23 0.63 10.53
N TYR A 202 17.23 0.91 11.37
CA TYR A 202 16.57 2.22 11.45
C TYR A 202 17.51 3.33 11.92
N ASP A 203 18.45 3.01 12.81
CA ASP A 203 19.38 3.99 13.37
C ASP A 203 20.41 4.44 12.33
N ILE A 204 20.89 3.52 11.48
CA ILE A 204 22.00 3.79 10.55
C ILE A 204 21.56 4.16 9.12
N VAL A 205 20.29 3.91 8.74
CA VAL A 205 19.87 4.05 7.33
C VAL A 205 19.98 5.46 6.77
N ASN A 206 19.71 6.50 7.57
CA ASN A 206 19.83 7.88 7.09
C ASN A 206 21.30 8.25 6.83
N GLU A 207 22.20 7.89 7.74
CA GLU A 207 23.64 8.11 7.58
C GLU A 207 24.14 7.42 6.30
N GLU A 208 23.74 6.15 6.09
CA GLU A 208 24.19 5.38 4.92
C GLU A 208 23.57 5.84 3.60
N ARG A 209 22.39 6.48 3.62
CA ARG A 209 21.83 7.13 2.41
C ARG A 209 22.55 8.41 2.05
N GLU A 210 23.00 9.17 3.04
CA GLU A 210 23.71 10.44 2.84
C GLU A 210 25.17 10.23 2.44
N LYS A 211 25.86 9.31 3.10
CA LYS A 211 27.32 9.13 2.97
C LYS A 211 27.74 7.85 2.25
N GLY A 212 26.84 6.88 2.14
CA GLY A 212 27.17 5.50 1.80
C GLY A 212 26.42 4.97 0.57
N SER A 213 26.24 3.65 0.57
CA SER A 213 25.49 2.95 -0.47
C SER A 213 24.68 1.81 0.16
N TYR A 214 23.66 1.34 -0.56
CA TYR A 214 22.86 0.18 -0.11
C TYR A 214 23.74 -1.04 0.23
N ALA A 215 24.81 -1.27 -0.52
CA ALA A 215 25.73 -2.38 -0.27
C ALA A 215 26.48 -2.24 1.06
N ASN A 216 26.91 -1.02 1.41
CA ASN A 216 27.58 -0.76 2.68
C ASN A 216 26.61 -0.87 3.86
N PHE A 217 25.42 -0.28 3.71
CA PHE A 217 24.32 -0.42 4.67
C PHE A 217 23.98 -1.89 4.95
N LYS A 218 23.75 -2.70 3.90
CA LYS A 218 23.45 -4.13 4.03
C LYS A 218 24.56 -4.87 4.76
N ARG A 219 25.83 -4.59 4.45
CA ARG A 219 26.99 -5.19 5.12
C ARG A 219 27.03 -4.87 6.61
N ARG A 220 26.77 -3.61 7.00
CA ARG A 220 26.72 -3.20 8.43
C ARG A 220 25.59 -3.93 9.17
N VAL A 221 24.41 -4.03 8.55
CA VAL A 221 23.26 -4.78 9.11
C VAL A 221 23.58 -6.27 9.24
N GLU A 222 24.26 -6.85 8.25
CA GLU A 222 24.72 -8.25 8.27
C GLU A 222 25.68 -8.53 9.43
N SER A 223 26.74 -7.71 9.56
CA SER A 223 27.70 -7.84 10.66
C SER A 223 27.02 -7.75 12.03
N PHE A 224 26.06 -6.84 12.18
CA PHE A 224 25.27 -6.72 13.41
C PHE A 224 24.40 -7.95 13.67
N ALA A 225 23.71 -8.48 12.65
CA ALA A 225 22.87 -9.66 12.78
C ALA A 225 23.69 -10.90 13.15
N CYS A 226 24.85 -11.11 12.51
CA CYS A 226 25.78 -12.18 12.84
C CYS A 226 26.29 -12.06 14.29
N TYR A 227 26.72 -10.86 14.70
CA TYR A 227 27.11 -10.59 16.08
C TYR A 227 25.97 -10.91 17.04
N LYS A 228 24.73 -10.47 16.77
CA LYS A 228 23.60 -10.74 17.65
C LYS A 228 23.24 -12.21 17.74
N ASN A 229 23.22 -12.94 16.62
CA ASN A 229 22.93 -14.38 16.60
C ASN A 229 23.91 -15.19 17.49
N ASN A 230 25.19 -14.81 17.48
CA ASN A 230 26.22 -15.47 18.29
C ASN A 230 26.11 -15.17 19.81
N ASN A 231 25.44 -14.08 20.18
CA ASN A 231 25.31 -13.64 21.58
C ASN A 231 23.96 -14.02 22.22
N ILE A 232 23.09 -14.78 21.54
CA ILE A 232 21.85 -15.27 22.14
C ILE A 232 22.18 -16.51 22.98
N VAL A 233 22.30 -16.32 24.30
CA VAL A 233 22.39 -17.40 25.28
C VAL A 233 21.07 -18.22 25.24
N ASP A 234 21.09 -19.51 25.55
CA ASP A 234 19.91 -20.39 25.78
C ASP A 234 19.41 -21.34 24.66
N LYS A 235 19.87 -21.27 23.41
CA LYS A 235 19.53 -22.21 22.31
C LYS A 235 20.67 -22.27 21.24
N PRO A 236 20.65 -23.15 20.22
CA PRO A 236 21.69 -23.19 19.18
C PRO A 236 21.55 -22.05 18.15
N PRO A 237 22.67 -21.50 17.62
CA PRO A 237 22.65 -20.37 16.69
C PRO A 237 21.87 -20.69 15.40
N LEU A 238 21.20 -19.69 14.83
CA LEU A 238 20.52 -19.84 13.53
C LEU A 238 21.53 -20.09 12.41
N ALA A 239 21.11 -20.80 11.36
CA ALA A 239 21.95 -21.06 10.20
C ALA A 239 22.24 -19.77 9.42
N CYS A 240 23.40 -19.69 8.77
CA CYS A 240 23.79 -18.51 7.98
C CYS A 240 22.73 -18.13 6.92
N SER A 241 22.06 -19.11 6.30
CA SER A 241 20.99 -18.86 5.34
C SER A 241 19.79 -18.12 5.95
N GLU A 242 19.44 -18.42 7.20
CA GLU A 242 18.35 -17.76 7.91
C GLU A 242 18.72 -16.33 8.30
N ILE A 243 19.96 -16.11 8.76
CA ILE A 243 20.49 -14.78 9.06
C ILE A 243 20.46 -13.91 7.81
N LEU A 244 20.97 -14.42 6.69
CA LEU A 244 21.00 -13.70 5.42
C LEU A 244 19.58 -13.39 4.91
N ALA A 245 18.61 -14.27 5.16
CA ALA A 245 17.20 -14.00 4.83
C ALA A 245 16.64 -12.82 5.65
N VAL A 246 16.90 -12.77 6.96
CA VAL A 246 16.50 -11.66 7.85
C VAL A 246 17.19 -10.36 7.43
N VAL A 247 18.50 -10.39 7.19
CA VAL A 247 19.27 -9.22 6.76
C VAL A 247 18.73 -8.70 5.43
N LYS A 248 18.50 -9.59 4.45
CA LYS A 248 17.96 -9.19 3.15
C LYS A 248 16.60 -8.51 3.27
N SER A 249 15.69 -9.06 4.07
CA SER A 249 14.35 -8.49 4.26
C SER A 249 14.40 -7.15 4.99
N VAL A 250 15.11 -7.08 6.13
CA VAL A 250 15.24 -5.87 6.94
C VAL A 250 15.94 -4.76 6.17
N SER A 251 17.11 -5.04 5.59
CA SER A 251 17.88 -4.03 4.87
C SER A 251 17.10 -3.51 3.68
N ARG A 252 16.46 -4.39 2.89
CA ARG A 252 15.72 -3.91 1.71
C ARG A 252 14.51 -3.06 2.09
N TRP A 253 13.71 -3.53 3.04
CA TRP A 253 12.51 -2.80 3.46
C TRP A 253 12.88 -1.43 4.06
N THR A 254 13.89 -1.41 4.93
CA THR A 254 14.36 -0.18 5.59
C THR A 254 14.88 0.82 4.56
N TRP A 255 15.68 0.36 3.58
CA TRP A 255 16.23 1.22 2.54
C TRP A 255 15.18 1.79 1.59
N ASP A 256 14.11 1.06 1.30
CA ASP A 256 13.09 1.51 0.35
C ASP A 256 11.97 2.33 1.02
N ASN A 257 11.58 1.99 2.25
CA ASN A 257 10.34 2.48 2.86
C ASN A 257 10.55 3.32 4.13
N TYR A 258 11.62 3.06 4.90
CA TYR A 258 11.82 3.75 6.17
C TYR A 258 12.49 5.09 5.93
N PHE A 259 11.77 6.17 6.13
CA PHE A 259 12.35 7.50 6.26
C PHE A 259 12.14 7.90 7.72
N ALA A 260 13.22 8.17 8.45
CA ALA A 260 13.09 8.66 9.83
C ALA A 260 12.49 10.07 9.77
N ARG A 261 11.17 10.16 9.61
CA ARG A 261 10.42 11.39 9.69
C ARG A 261 10.34 11.75 11.17
N SER A 262 11.13 12.74 11.56
CA SER A 262 10.89 13.51 12.79
C SER A 262 9.51 14.20 12.76
N ASP A 263 8.90 14.37 11.58
CA ASP A 263 7.48 14.74 11.39
C ASP A 263 6.55 13.52 11.44
N CYS A 264 6.76 12.61 12.39
CA CYS A 264 5.66 11.76 12.82
C CYS A 264 4.61 12.70 13.43
N ARG A 265 3.60 13.08 12.66
CA ARG A 265 2.46 13.90 13.10
C ARG A 265 1.92 13.30 14.40
N ARG A 266 2.32 13.84 15.56
CA ARG A 266 2.04 13.35 16.94
C ARG A 266 0.56 13.49 17.35
N GLY A 267 -0.34 13.28 16.40
CA GLY A 267 -1.73 13.69 16.48
C GLY A 267 -1.85 15.21 16.53
N VAL A 268 -3.06 15.71 16.26
CA VAL A 268 -3.39 17.15 16.29
C VAL A 268 -3.15 17.79 17.67
N MET A 269 -2.92 16.99 18.71
CA MET A 269 -2.71 17.45 20.09
C MET A 269 -1.25 17.61 20.50
N LYS A 270 -0.27 17.13 19.71
CA LYS A 270 1.17 17.17 20.04
C LYS A 270 1.46 16.81 21.52
N LEU A 271 0.84 15.73 22.01
CA LEU A 271 0.94 15.33 23.42
C LEU A 271 2.37 14.90 23.77
N ASP A 272 2.77 15.18 25.01
CA ASP A 272 4.09 14.82 25.54
C ASP A 272 4.35 13.30 25.51
N GLY A 273 5.59 12.93 25.19
CA GLY A 273 6.06 11.55 25.09
C GLY A 273 6.24 10.85 26.43
N GLY A 274 6.44 11.61 27.52
CA GLY A 274 6.52 11.08 28.89
C GLY A 274 5.18 10.58 29.45
N LEU A 275 4.06 10.91 28.79
CA LEU A 275 2.73 10.46 29.22
C LEU A 275 2.47 9.00 28.85
N SER A 276 1.85 8.27 29.78
CA SER A 276 1.39 6.90 29.54
C SER A 276 0.47 6.83 28.32
N LEU A 277 0.48 5.68 27.63
CA LEU A 277 -0.37 5.47 26.45
C LEU A 277 -1.86 5.68 26.78
N GLN A 278 -2.30 5.17 27.92
CA GLN A 278 -3.69 5.29 28.39
C GLN A 278 -4.09 6.76 28.59
N GLU A 279 -3.20 7.58 29.15
CA GLU A 279 -3.48 9.00 29.37
C GLU A 279 -3.55 9.78 28.05
N ARG A 280 -2.67 9.47 27.10
CA ARG A 280 -2.71 10.06 25.76
C ARG A 280 -4.00 9.70 25.02
N GLN A 281 -4.43 8.45 25.11
CA GLN A 281 -5.70 7.99 24.53
C GLN A 281 -6.91 8.68 25.18
N ARG A 282 -6.93 8.82 26.51
CA ARG A 282 -7.99 9.52 27.25
C ARG A 282 -8.12 10.98 26.81
N ARG A 283 -7.00 11.70 26.70
CA ARG A 283 -6.98 13.11 26.23
C ARG A 283 -7.44 13.25 24.78
N ALA A 284 -7.00 12.35 23.90
CA ALA A 284 -7.43 12.33 22.50
C ALA A 284 -8.93 12.04 22.35
N ALA A 285 -9.47 11.09 23.12
CA ALA A 285 -10.89 10.77 23.16
C ALA A 285 -11.72 11.98 23.63
N ARG A 286 -11.29 12.65 24.71
CA ARG A 286 -11.95 13.85 25.24
C ARG A 286 -12.02 14.97 24.21
N ARG A 287 -10.93 15.25 23.51
CA ARG A 287 -10.91 16.25 22.42
C ARG A 287 -11.90 15.89 21.31
N THR A 288 -11.87 14.64 20.85
CA THR A 288 -12.73 14.17 19.76
C THR A 288 -14.20 14.26 20.15
N HIS A 289 -14.53 13.89 21.38
CA HIS A 289 -15.88 13.99 21.91
C HIS A 289 -16.35 15.45 22.00
N ASN A 290 -15.51 16.36 22.49
CA ASN A 290 -15.84 17.79 22.56
C ASN A 290 -16.07 18.40 21.17
N LEU A 291 -15.23 18.05 20.17
CA LEU A 291 -15.41 18.48 18.79
C LEU A 291 -16.71 17.96 18.18
N ARG A 292 -17.04 16.68 18.42
CA ARG A 292 -18.32 16.09 17.99
C ARG A 292 -19.50 16.79 18.65
N ARG A 293 -19.44 17.04 19.97
CA ARG A 293 -20.48 17.81 20.69
C ARG A 293 -20.66 19.19 20.09
N ALA A 294 -19.58 19.97 19.92
CA ALA A 294 -19.64 21.31 19.34
C ALA A 294 -20.23 21.32 17.92
N LYS A 295 -19.87 20.35 17.07
CA LYS A 295 -20.44 20.20 15.72
C LYS A 295 -21.94 19.89 15.77
N THR A 296 -22.36 18.99 16.66
CA THR A 296 -23.78 18.65 16.88
C THR A 296 -24.56 19.86 17.39
N THR A 297 -24.05 20.57 18.40
CA THR A 297 -24.64 21.80 18.94
C THR A 297 -24.85 22.84 17.83
N ARG A 298 -23.84 23.09 16.99
CA ARG A 298 -23.96 24.02 15.85
C ARG A 298 -25.03 23.60 14.85
N ARG A 299 -25.10 22.31 14.50
CA ARG A 299 -26.14 21.79 13.58
C ARG A 299 -27.54 21.98 14.14
N ILE A 300 -27.73 21.70 15.44
CA ILE A 300 -29.00 21.86 16.12
C ILE A 300 -29.41 23.34 16.17
N ILE A 301 -28.50 24.25 16.55
CA ILE A 301 -28.78 25.69 16.57
C ILE A 301 -29.16 26.19 15.17
N GLY A 302 -28.40 25.82 14.14
CA GLY A 302 -28.70 26.21 12.76
C GLY A 302 -30.05 25.69 12.27
N ALA A 303 -30.41 24.45 12.62
CA ALA A 303 -31.72 23.88 12.31
C ALA A 303 -32.85 24.62 13.04
N CYS A 304 -32.68 24.93 14.32
CA CYS A 304 -33.66 25.71 15.09
C CYS A 304 -33.87 27.11 14.48
N GLN A 305 -32.79 27.80 14.12
CA GLN A 305 -32.88 29.11 13.46
C GLN A 305 -33.60 29.04 12.11
N SER A 306 -33.33 28.01 11.31
CA SER A 306 -34.00 27.78 10.01
C SER A 306 -35.50 27.55 10.17
N LEU A 307 -35.90 26.72 11.15
CA LEU A 307 -37.31 26.45 11.44
C LEU A 307 -38.05 27.68 11.95
N LEU A 308 -37.41 28.49 12.80
CA LEU A 308 -37.99 29.73 13.30
C LEU A 308 -38.16 30.79 12.19
N ARG A 309 -37.21 30.88 11.24
CA ARG A 309 -37.37 31.74 10.05
C ARG A 309 -38.56 31.31 9.18
N LYS A 310 -38.82 30.00 9.09
CA LYS A 310 -39.98 29.43 8.38
C LYS A 310 -41.29 29.48 9.19
N LYS A 311 -41.30 30.12 10.37
CA LYS A 311 -42.45 30.19 11.30
C LYS A 311 -43.02 28.81 11.71
N GLN A 312 -42.18 27.77 11.72
CA GLN A 312 -42.58 26.43 12.13
C GLN A 312 -42.31 26.20 13.63
N THR A 313 -43.05 25.25 14.23
CA THR A 313 -42.86 24.89 15.64
C THR A 313 -41.58 24.07 15.85
N LEU A 314 -40.85 24.42 16.90
CA LEU A 314 -39.63 23.70 17.30
C LEU A 314 -39.99 22.41 18.03
N THR A 315 -40.30 21.37 17.26
CA THR A 315 -40.45 20.00 17.79
C THR A 315 -39.15 19.22 17.61
N ILE A 316 -38.91 18.24 18.49
CA ILE A 316 -37.71 17.37 18.42
C ILE A 316 -37.62 16.70 17.04
N ASN A 317 -38.76 16.26 16.49
CA ASN A 317 -38.83 15.62 15.18
C ASN A 317 -38.50 16.58 14.03
N ALA A 318 -39.00 17.82 14.07
CA ALA A 318 -38.72 18.81 13.03
C ALA A 318 -37.24 19.21 13.02
N VAL A 319 -36.64 19.41 14.19
CA VAL A 319 -35.21 19.74 14.33
C VAL A 319 -34.34 18.55 13.92
N ALA A 320 -34.71 17.32 14.29
CA ALA A 320 -34.00 16.11 13.89
C ALA A 320 -33.95 15.94 12.36
N ARG A 321 -35.09 16.11 11.68
CA ARG A 321 -35.18 16.05 10.21
C ARG A 321 -34.34 17.15 9.55
N THR A 322 -34.45 18.38 10.04
CA THR A 322 -33.74 19.55 9.46
C THR A 322 -32.23 19.49 9.71
N ALA A 323 -31.81 19.04 10.90
CA ALA A 323 -30.41 18.89 11.26
C ALA A 323 -29.79 17.61 10.69
N ASN A 324 -30.57 16.68 10.14
CA ASN A 324 -30.19 15.32 9.76
C ASN A 324 -29.48 14.57 10.90
N LEU A 325 -30.15 14.49 12.05
CA LEU A 325 -29.70 13.82 13.28
C LEU A 325 -30.82 12.93 13.82
N CYS A 326 -30.49 11.86 14.56
CA CYS A 326 -31.51 11.02 15.17
C CYS A 326 -32.24 11.75 16.31
N ARG A 327 -33.53 11.43 16.50
CA ARG A 327 -34.39 12.01 17.55
C ARG A 327 -33.76 11.90 18.94
N GLN A 328 -33.15 10.75 19.26
CA GLN A 328 -32.50 10.51 20.55
C GLN A 328 -31.31 11.44 20.78
N THR A 329 -30.53 11.75 19.74
CA THR A 329 -29.42 12.72 19.83
C THR A 329 -29.97 14.11 20.12
N VAL A 330 -30.97 14.56 19.36
CA VAL A 330 -31.57 15.89 19.56
C VAL A 330 -32.23 16.02 20.95
N SER A 331 -32.84 14.95 21.46
CA SER A 331 -33.44 14.91 22.80
C SER A 331 -32.45 15.26 23.92
N ARG A 332 -31.16 14.90 23.76
CA ARG A 332 -30.11 15.23 24.74
C ARG A 332 -29.71 16.71 24.74
N TYR A 333 -30.11 17.46 23.71
CA TYR A 333 -29.77 18.87 23.53
C TYR A 333 -31.00 19.79 23.50
N VAL A 334 -32.13 19.36 24.10
CA VAL A 334 -33.39 20.14 24.10
C VAL A 334 -33.22 21.50 24.79
N TYR A 335 -32.32 21.62 25.76
CA TYR A 335 -31.97 22.90 26.41
C TYR A 335 -31.53 23.99 25.41
N LEU A 336 -30.97 23.59 24.26
CA LEU A 336 -30.59 24.54 23.20
C LEU A 336 -31.82 25.20 22.56
N PHE A 337 -32.99 24.59 22.61
CA PHE A 337 -34.20 25.12 21.98
C PHE A 337 -34.70 26.34 22.77
N GLU A 338 -34.74 26.21 24.09
CA GLU A 338 -35.10 27.30 25.01
C GLU A 338 -34.09 28.44 24.87
N TRP A 339 -32.79 28.12 24.86
CA TRP A 339 -31.74 29.12 24.66
C TRP A 339 -31.88 29.88 23.34
N VAL A 340 -32.15 29.19 22.22
CA VAL A 340 -32.36 29.85 20.91
C VAL A 340 -33.62 30.71 20.90
N LYS A 341 -34.72 30.26 21.52
CA LYS A 341 -35.96 31.05 21.64
C LYS A 341 -35.73 32.34 22.43
N SER A 342 -35.03 32.26 23.56
CA SER A 342 -34.69 33.41 24.40
C SER A 342 -33.73 34.37 23.70
N ALA A 343 -32.72 33.87 22.98
CA ALA A 343 -31.80 34.73 22.23
C ALA A 343 -32.52 35.52 21.12
N LEU A 344 -33.49 34.90 20.44
CA LEU A 344 -34.25 35.56 19.38
C LEU A 344 -35.29 36.56 19.91
N SER A 345 -35.90 36.32 21.07
CA SER A 345 -36.82 37.28 21.69
C SER A 345 -36.11 38.56 22.13
N VAL A 346 -34.88 38.45 22.65
CA VAL A 346 -34.01 39.58 22.99
C VAL A 346 -33.62 40.36 21.73
N SER A 347 -33.27 39.67 20.64
CA SER A 347 -32.92 40.35 19.38
C SER A 347 -34.06 41.15 18.74
N LYS A 348 -35.33 40.74 18.95
CA LYS A 348 -36.50 41.50 18.50
C LYS A 348 -36.75 42.77 19.32
N ARG A 349 -36.32 42.81 20.58
CA ARG A 349 -36.45 44.00 21.45
C ARG A 349 -35.39 45.07 21.14
N ASN A 350 -34.23 44.65 20.63
CA ASN A 350 -33.10 45.54 20.29
C ASN A 350 -32.97 45.83 18.78
N GLY A 351 -34.05 45.67 18.01
CA GLY A 351 -34.06 46.05 16.59
C GLY A 351 -33.87 47.56 16.45
N PRO A 352 -33.23 48.06 15.37
CA PRO A 352 -33.06 49.49 15.17
C PRO A 352 -34.44 50.16 15.10
N GLU A 353 -34.70 51.10 16.00
CA GLU A 353 -35.87 51.98 15.90
C GLU A 353 -35.85 52.67 14.53
N ARG A 354 -36.98 52.59 13.81
CA ARG A 354 -37.17 53.39 12.60
C ARG A 354 -37.22 54.87 13.00
N ARG A 355 -36.07 55.55 13.04
CA ARG A 355 -36.04 57.02 13.07
C ARG A 355 -36.58 57.54 11.75
N GLY A 356 -37.63 58.34 11.83
CA GLY A 356 -38.38 58.88 10.71
C GLY A 356 -37.55 59.71 9.74
N ASN A 357 -38.06 59.81 8.51
CA ASN A 357 -37.51 60.58 7.41
C ASN A 357 -37.29 62.05 7.81
N TYR A 358 -36.03 62.45 7.94
CA TYR A 358 -35.62 63.83 7.67
C TYR A 358 -34.49 63.78 6.64
N ALA A 359 -34.80 64.39 5.49
CA ALA A 359 -33.90 64.58 4.38
C ALA A 359 -32.90 65.70 4.66
N VAL A 360 -31.87 65.72 3.80
CA VAL A 360 -30.98 66.84 3.49
C VAL A 360 -29.84 67.06 4.48
N HIS A 361 -28.61 66.64 4.10
CA HIS A 361 -27.58 67.59 3.67
C HIS A 361 -26.47 66.84 2.90
N GLN A 362 -26.02 67.50 1.85
CA GLN A 362 -25.03 67.08 0.85
C GLN A 362 -23.72 66.62 1.51
N ILE A 363 -23.15 65.52 1.03
CA ILE A 363 -21.74 65.21 1.22
C ILE A 363 -21.06 65.34 -0.14
N THR A 364 -20.37 66.46 -0.31
CA THR A 364 -19.41 66.72 -1.38
C THR A 364 -18.24 65.76 -1.25
N ALA A 365 -17.88 65.07 -2.34
CA ALA A 365 -16.72 64.18 -2.36
C ALA A 365 -15.40 64.97 -2.34
N PRO A 366 -14.40 64.60 -1.52
CA PRO A 366 -13.02 65.01 -1.76
C PRO A 366 -12.27 63.97 -2.60
N LYS A 367 -11.43 64.53 -3.47
CA LYS A 367 -10.53 63.92 -4.46
C LYS A 367 -9.56 62.90 -3.87
N ALA A 368 -9.24 61.92 -4.71
CA ALA A 368 -8.18 60.94 -4.51
C ALA A 368 -6.78 61.59 -4.37
N LEU A 369 -5.97 61.04 -3.46
CA LEU A 369 -4.51 61.03 -3.55
C LEU A 369 -3.99 59.63 -3.21
N TYR A 370 -2.96 59.26 -3.97
CA TYR A 370 -2.38 57.93 -4.16
C TYR A 370 -1.56 57.39 -2.97
N CYS A 371 -1.60 56.05 -2.85
CA CYS A 371 -0.56 55.07 -2.47
C CYS A 371 0.20 55.18 -1.13
N ILE A 372 0.14 54.09 -0.35
CA ILE A 372 1.24 53.09 -0.18
C ILE A 372 0.65 51.80 0.48
N ASP A 373 1.17 50.65 0.07
CA ASP A 373 0.68 49.29 0.30
C ASP A 373 0.96 48.65 1.69
N LEU A 374 0.16 47.60 1.98
CA LEU A 374 0.30 46.46 2.92
C LEU A 374 -0.27 46.62 4.36
N PRO A 375 -0.68 45.51 5.04
CA PRO A 375 -1.45 44.35 4.59
C PRO A 375 -2.74 44.14 5.43
N ILE A 376 -3.59 43.24 4.95
CA ILE A 376 -4.94 42.92 5.47
C ILE A 376 -4.89 42.38 6.92
N GLU A 377 -5.28 43.20 7.90
CA GLU A 377 -5.77 42.73 9.19
C GLU A 377 -7.30 42.77 9.23
N GLN A 378 -7.92 41.60 9.07
CA GLN A 378 -9.32 41.40 9.42
C GLN A 378 -9.46 41.29 10.94
N ASN A 379 -9.56 42.43 11.62
CA ASN A 379 -10.12 42.50 12.97
C ASN A 379 -11.59 42.92 12.90
N LYS A 380 -12.50 41.94 12.88
CA LYS A 380 -13.81 42.11 13.51
C LYS A 380 -14.05 40.96 14.49
N VAL A 381 -13.72 41.31 15.72
CA VAL A 381 -14.12 40.70 16.98
C VAL A 381 -15.60 40.33 16.91
N VAL A 382 -15.88 39.03 16.76
CA VAL A 382 -17.17 38.46 17.16
C VAL A 382 -16.98 37.90 18.56
N SER A 383 -17.68 38.55 19.49
CA SER A 383 -17.96 38.15 20.86
C SER A 383 -17.88 36.63 21.08
N LYS A 384 -16.77 36.18 21.67
CA LYS A 384 -16.71 34.93 22.42
C LYS A 384 -17.49 35.16 23.72
N ALA A 385 -18.80 35.04 23.65
CA ALA A 385 -19.56 34.68 24.84
C ALA A 385 -19.23 33.21 25.11
N SER A 386 -18.63 32.97 26.27
CA SER A 386 -18.35 31.68 26.88
C SER A 386 -19.62 30.82 26.86
N PHE A 387 -19.56 29.70 26.13
CA PHE A 387 -20.51 28.60 26.26
C PHE A 387 -19.99 27.63 27.33
N PRO A 388 -20.87 27.00 28.13
CA PRO A 388 -20.49 25.90 29.03
C PRO A 388 -20.02 24.65 28.27
#